data_AF-A0A433PWD3-F1
#
_entry.id   AF-A0A433PWD3-F1
#
_cell.length_a   1.000
_cell.length_b   1.000
_cell.length_c   1.000
_cell.angle_alpha   90.00
_cell.angle_beta   90.00
_cell.angle_gamma   90.00
#
_symmetry.space_group_name_H-M   'P 1'
#
loop_
_entity.id
_entity.type
_entity.pdbx_description
1 polymer ?
#
loop_
_entity_poly.entity_id
_entity_poly.type
_entity_poly.pdbx_seq_one_letter_code
_entity_poly.pdbx_strand_id
1 'polypeptide(L)' 'MDVMTLRKYKRVHKIRFKGKQREDLVSAVTRHFANQNIKEIDAVTTFLYSVHNKGEFDSFSSLLDIGAIFCTGVQD' A
#
# COMPACT_ATOMS: atom_id res chain seq x y z
N MET A 1 10.12 -4.64 -4.76
CA MET A 1 9.13 -5.05 -3.72
C MET A 1 9.22 -6.54 -3.47
N ASP A 2 9.20 -6.93 -2.19
CA ASP A 2 9.11 -8.32 -1.76
C ASP A 2 7.70 -8.93 -2.04
N VAL A 3 7.65 -10.25 -2.23
CA VAL A 3 6.42 -10.99 -2.55
C VAL A 3 5.41 -10.92 -1.41
N MET A 4 5.86 -10.88 -0.15
CA MET A 4 4.94 -10.76 1.00
C MET A 4 4.26 -9.39 1.02
N THR A 5 4.99 -8.33 0.72
CA THR A 5 4.43 -6.98 0.58
C THR A 5 3.41 -6.90 -0.57
N LEU A 6 3.70 -7.53 -1.72
CA LEU A 6 2.76 -7.59 -2.85
C LEU A 6 1.49 -8.37 -2.50
N ARG A 7 1.60 -9.46 -1.75
CA ARG A 7 0.45 -10.24 -1.27
C ARG A 7 -0.37 -9.46 -0.23
N LYS A 8 0.28 -8.72 0.67
CA LYS A 8 -0.37 -7.83 1.63
C LYS A 8 -1.13 -6.74 0.89
N TYR A 9 -0.50 -6.06 -0.05
CA TYR A 9 -1.11 -5.04 -0.91
C TYR A 9 -2.35 -5.59 -1.63
N LYS A 10 -2.23 -6.75 -2.29
CA LYS A 10 -3.36 -7.44 -2.94
C LYS A 10 -4.52 -7.68 -1.97
N ARG A 11 -4.23 -8.17 -0.75
CA ARG A 11 -5.25 -8.51 0.25
C ARG A 11 -6.00 -7.26 0.70
N VAL A 12 -5.27 -6.20 1.01
CA VAL A 12 -5.82 -4.92 1.50
C VAL A 12 -6.73 -4.29 0.44
N HIS A 13 -6.22 -4.13 -0.78
CA HIS A 13 -6.96 -3.52 -1.87
C HIS A 13 -7.89 -4.48 -2.63
N LYS A 14 -8.08 -5.71 -2.10
CA LYS A 14 -8.96 -6.75 -2.66
C LYS A 14 -8.78 -6.96 -4.18
N ILE A 15 -7.54 -6.87 -4.66
CA ILE A 15 -7.23 -6.93 -6.09
C ILE A 15 -7.50 -8.35 -6.60
N ARG A 16 -8.39 -8.45 -7.59
CA ARG A 16 -8.70 -9.71 -8.27
C ARG A 16 -7.52 -10.11 -9.15
N PHE A 17 -6.79 -11.14 -8.71
CA PHE A 17 -5.61 -11.65 -9.40
C PHE A 17 -5.74 -13.17 -9.60
N LYS A 18 -5.64 -13.62 -10.86
CA LYS A 18 -5.76 -15.03 -11.28
C LYS A 18 -4.44 -15.66 -11.74
N GLY A 19 -3.34 -14.90 -11.78
CA GLY A 19 -2.02 -15.41 -12.18
C GLY A 19 -1.40 -16.30 -11.11
N LYS A 20 -0.43 -17.12 -11.52
CA LYS A 20 0.35 -17.97 -10.60
C LYS A 20 1.77 -17.45 -10.39
N GLN A 21 2.27 -16.61 -11.30
CA GLN A 21 3.64 -16.13 -11.28
C GLN A 21 3.76 -14.79 -10.54
N ARG A 22 4.98 -14.49 -10.09
CA ARG A 22 5.28 -13.25 -9.36
C ARG A 22 5.15 -12.04 -10.28
N GLU A 23 5.55 -12.18 -11.53
CA GLU A 23 5.58 -11.14 -12.55
C GLU A 23 4.16 -10.65 -12.85
N ASP A 24 3.22 -11.60 -12.96
CA ASP A 24 1.80 -11.30 -13.12
C ASP A 24 1.27 -10.51 -11.91
N LEU A 25 1.68 -10.87 -10.69
CA LEU A 25 1.26 -10.20 -9.45
C LEU A 25 1.80 -8.77 -9.40
N VAL A 26 3.07 -8.57 -9.77
CA VAL A 26 3.69 -7.24 -9.88
C VAL A 26 2.91 -6.39 -10.87
N SER A 27 2.67 -6.90 -12.08
CA SER A 27 1.93 -6.16 -13.12
C SER A 27 0.53 -5.75 -12.66
N ALA A 28 -0.20 -6.66 -11.99
CA ALA A 28 -1.53 -6.35 -11.45
C ALA A 28 -1.49 -5.29 -10.35
N VAL A 29 -0.52 -5.37 -9.43
CA VAL A 29 -0.34 -4.39 -8.35
C VAL A 29 0.08 -3.04 -8.90
N THR A 30 1.06 -2.99 -9.82
CA THR A 30 1.53 -1.75 -10.46
C THR A 30 0.41 -1.05 -11.20
N ARG A 31 -0.40 -1.79 -11.99
CA ARG A 31 -1.54 -1.21 -12.69
C ARG A 31 -2.59 -0.66 -11.73
N HIS A 32 -2.89 -1.38 -10.65
CA HIS A 32 -3.83 -0.90 -9.64
C HIS A 32 -3.33 0.37 -8.95
N PHE A 33 -2.03 0.39 -8.59
CA PHE A 33 -1.37 1.51 -7.94
C PHE A 33 -1.41 2.77 -8.79
N ALA A 34 -1.07 2.67 -10.08
CA ALA A 34 -1.10 3.79 -11.02
C ALA A 34 -2.51 4.41 -11.20
N ASN A 35 -3.56 3.63 -10.95
CA ASN A 35 -4.95 4.06 -11.06
C ASN A 35 -5.54 4.55 -9.73
N GLN A 36 -4.77 4.61 -8.64
CA GLN A 36 -5.26 5.15 -7.37
C GLN A 36 -5.37 6.68 -7.45
N ASN A 37 -6.53 7.20 -7.09
CA ASN A 37 -6.72 8.64 -6.95
C ASN A 37 -6.41 9.05 -5.51
N ILE A 38 -5.27 9.70 -5.33
CA ILE A 38 -4.76 10.10 -4.02
C ILE A 38 -4.87 11.61 -3.90
N LYS A 39 -5.50 12.08 -2.82
CA LYS A 39 -5.47 13.49 -2.45
C LYS A 39 -4.20 13.77 -1.65
N GLU A 40 -3.41 14.72 -2.12
CA GLU A 40 -2.10 15.04 -1.54
C GLU A 40 -2.18 15.41 -0.05
N ILE A 41 -3.17 16.23 0.33
CA ILE A 41 -3.39 16.65 1.72
C ILE A 41 -3.62 15.44 2.65
N ASP A 42 -4.44 14.48 2.22
CA ASP A 42 -4.75 13.28 3.02
C ASP A 42 -3.53 12.37 3.16
N ALA A 43 -2.74 12.23 2.09
CA ALA A 43 -1.51 11.44 2.10
C ALA A 43 -0.45 12.04 3.04
N VAL A 44 -0.19 13.35 2.94
CA VAL A 44 0.78 14.05 3.78
C VAL A 44 0.35 14.06 5.24
N THR A 45 -0.94 14.35 5.51
CA THR A 45 -1.47 14.37 6.88
C THR A 45 -1.37 13.00 7.54
N THR A 46 -1.73 11.94 6.80
CA THR A 46 -1.64 10.56 7.29
C THR A 46 -0.20 10.16 7.55
N PHE A 47 0.72 10.52 6.65
CA PHE A 47 2.15 10.26 6.84
C PHE A 47 2.67 10.92 8.11
N LEU A 48 2.46 12.23 8.27
CA LEU A 48 2.90 12.97 9.46
C LEU A 48 2.30 12.40 10.74
N TYR A 49 0.99 12.09 10.73
CA TYR A 49 0.32 11.48 11.87
C TYR A 49 0.90 10.10 12.21
N SER A 50 1.18 9.26 11.21
CA SER A 50 1.74 7.92 11.41
C SER A 50 3.17 7.95 11.97
N VAL A 51 3.99 8.92 11.54
CA VAL A 51 5.37 9.09 12.00
C VAL A 51 5.40 9.62 13.43
N HIS A 52 4.47 10.52 13.77
CA HIS A 52 4.36 11.09 15.10
C HIS A 52 3.85 10.08 16.14
N ASN A 53 2.89 9.23 15.74
CA ASN A 53 2.18 8.30 16.64
C ASN A 53 2.60 6.83 16.47
N LYS A 54 3.91 6.57 16.32
CA LYS A 54 4.54 5.27 15.98
C LYS A 54 4.18 4.03 16.84
N GLY A 55 3.22 4.12 17.78
CA GLY A 55 2.83 3.04 18.69
C GLY A 55 1.33 2.72 18.85
N GLU A 56 0.40 3.45 18.21
CA GLU A 56 -1.06 3.26 18.45
C GLU A 56 -1.85 2.63 17.28
N PHE A 57 -1.18 2.13 16.24
CA PHE A 57 -1.82 1.75 14.98
C PHE A 57 -2.20 0.27 14.83
N ASP A 58 -2.38 -0.48 15.92
CA ASP A 58 -2.85 -1.87 15.84
C ASP A 58 -4.35 -2.01 15.50
N SER A 59 -5.14 -0.91 15.55
CA SER A 59 -6.60 -0.98 15.40
C SER A 59 -7.20 -0.34 14.15
N PHE A 60 -6.41 0.32 13.28
CA PHE A 60 -6.91 0.86 12.01
C PHE A 60 -6.84 -0.17 10.88
N SER A 61 -7.51 -1.30 11.08
CA SER A 61 -7.82 -2.26 10.01
C SER A 61 -8.63 -1.63 8.85
N SER A 62 -9.18 -0.42 9.06
CA SER A 62 -9.98 0.33 8.09
C SER A 62 -9.27 1.50 7.36
N LEU A 63 -8.07 1.94 7.77
CA LEU A 63 -7.31 3.02 7.08
C LEU A 63 -6.09 2.52 6.29
N LEU A 64 -5.93 1.20 6.17
CA LEU A 64 -4.87 0.60 5.35
C LEU A 64 -5.00 0.89 3.84
N ASP A 65 -6.03 1.63 3.40
CA ASP A 65 -6.16 2.11 2.02
C ASP A 65 -5.10 3.16 1.64
N ILE A 66 -4.42 3.80 2.59
CA ILE A 66 -3.44 4.89 2.30
C ILE A 66 -1.99 4.46 2.56
N GLY A 67 -1.75 3.53 3.50
CA GLY A 67 -0.39 3.06 3.86
C GLY A 67 0.36 2.30 2.76
N ALA A 68 -0.31 2.02 1.64
CA ALA A 68 0.29 1.39 0.48
C ALA A 68 1.11 2.37 -0.40
N ILE A 69 0.99 3.67 -0.14
CA ILE A 69 1.68 4.75 -0.86
C ILE A 69 3.09 4.98 -0.32
N PHE A 70 3.33 4.72 0.97
CA PHE A 70 4.61 5.05 1.60
C PHE A 70 5.69 3.94 1.52
N CYS A 71 5.36 2.76 0.98
CA CYS A 71 6.33 1.67 0.84
C CYS A 71 7.23 1.76 -0.41
N THR A 72 7.28 2.90 -1.10
CA THR A 72 8.22 3.16 -2.20
C THR A 72 8.89 4.52 -2.02
N GLY A 73 9.87 4.59 -1.13
CA GLY A 73 10.71 5.78 -1.01
C GLY A 73 11.76 5.63 0.07
N VAL A 74 13.02 5.64 -0.35
CA VAL A 74 14.25 5.61 0.46
C VAL A 74 14.71 4.21 0.86
N GLN A 75 15.42 3.59 -0.07
CA GLN A 75 16.57 2.75 0.25
C GLN A 75 17.71 3.29 -0.63
N ASP A 76 18.75 3.83 0.00
CA ASP A 76 20.03 4.18 -0.63
C ASP A 76 20.65 2.96 -1.35
#